data_AF-A0A7X7XRQ9-F1
#
_entry.id   AF-A0A7X7XRQ9-F1
#
_cell.length_a   1.000
_cell.length_b   1.000
_cell.length_c   1.000
_cell.angle_alpha   90.00
_cell.angle_beta   90.00
_cell.angle_gamma   90.00
#
_symmetry.space_group_name_H-M   'P 1'
#
loop_
_entity.id
_entity.type
_entity.pdbx_description
1 polymer ?
#
loop_
_entity_poly.entity_id
_entity_poly.type
_entity_poly.pdbx_seq_one_letter_code
_entity_poly.pdbx_strand_id
1 'polypeptide(L)'
;MKTTGKTERIKPIYTQNIKIPKRFKSFFWDCPDGNVYVEKFILRILNYGDFEDIKYLYKKYPDETNYVAFRYPEIKRGVKFWIKLWKEKE
;
A
#
# COMPACT_ATOMS: atom_id res chain seq x y z
N MET A 1 -25.50 -19.94 -1.98
CA MET A 1 -24.34 -20.64 -2.59
C MET A 1 -23.15 -20.47 -1.65
N LYS A 2 -22.68 -21.52 -0.96
CA LYS A 2 -21.50 -21.42 -0.07
C LYS A 2 -20.25 -21.67 -0.91
N THR A 3 -19.50 -20.62 -1.22
CA THR A 3 -18.22 -20.75 -1.95
C THR A 3 -17.17 -21.36 -1.03
N THR A 4 -16.85 -22.63 -1.24
CA THR A 4 -15.76 -23.35 -0.57
C THR A 4 -14.42 -23.03 -1.22
N GLY A 5 -14.01 -21.75 -1.20
CA GLY A 5 -12.67 -21.34 -1.60
C GLY A 5 -11.77 -21.23 -0.37
N LYS A 6 -10.59 -21.85 -0.36
CA LYS A 6 -9.56 -21.55 0.65
C LYS A 6 -9.19 -20.07 0.49
N THR A 7 -9.55 -19.25 1.49
CA THR A 7 -9.11 -17.85 1.54
C THR A 7 -7.70 -17.82 2.09
N GLU A 8 -6.70 -17.77 1.21
CA GLU A 8 -5.32 -17.56 1.63
C GLU A 8 -5.10 -16.08 1.91
N ARG A 9 -4.99 -15.72 3.19
CA ARG A 9 -4.61 -14.36 3.59
C ARG A 9 -3.15 -14.13 3.24
N ILE A 10 -2.87 -13.08 2.47
CA ILE A 10 -1.50 -12.61 2.23
C ILE A 10 -0.95 -12.08 3.55
N LYS A 11 0.08 -12.74 4.09
CA LYS A 11 0.77 -12.30 5.32
C LYS A 11 1.68 -11.11 4.99
N PRO A 12 1.56 -9.97 5.69
CA PRO A 12 2.47 -8.85 5.52
C PRO A 12 3.91 -9.22 5.91
N ILE A 13 4.87 -8.66 5.18
CA ILE A 13 6.31 -8.76 5.46
C ILE A 13 6.81 -7.47 6.12
N TYR A 14 6.36 -6.29 5.66
CA TYR A 14 6.80 -5.01 6.22
C TYR A 14 5.91 -4.59 7.39
N THR A 15 6.17 -5.19 8.55
CA THR A 15 5.42 -5.02 9.80
C THR A 15 5.94 -3.90 10.71
N GLN A 16 6.96 -3.16 10.27
CA GLN A 16 7.50 -2.02 11.00
C GLN A 16 6.41 -0.98 11.24
N ASN A 17 6.26 -0.53 12.48
CA ASN A 17 5.25 0.46 12.84
C ASN A 17 5.70 1.88 12.49
N ILE A 18 4.77 2.64 11.92
CA ILE A 18 4.93 4.05 11.61
C ILE A 18 3.72 4.85 12.09
N LYS A 19 3.97 6.13 12.37
CA LYS A 19 2.90 7.08 12.67
C LYS A 19 2.27 7.57 11.37
N ILE A 20 0.94 7.51 11.30
CA ILE A 20 0.16 7.94 10.13
C ILE A 20 0.26 9.47 9.99
N PRO A 21 0.80 9.98 8.87
CA PRO A 21 0.82 11.42 8.60
C PRO A 21 -0.59 12.01 8.58
N LYS A 22 -0.76 13.24 9.07
CA LYS A 22 -2.07 13.90 9.23
C LYS A 22 -2.95 13.82 7.98
N ARG A 23 -2.37 14.08 6.80
CA ARG A 23 -3.10 14.07 5.51
C ARG A 23 -3.73 12.72 5.15
N PHE A 24 -3.20 11.63 5.70
CA PHE A 24 -3.64 10.28 5.39
C PHE A 24 -4.61 9.70 6.40
N LYS A 25 -4.86 10.39 7.52
CA LYS A 25 -5.67 9.86 8.63
C LYS A 25 -7.06 9.39 8.20
N SER A 26 -7.67 10.04 7.22
CA SER A 26 -8.99 9.66 6.67
C SER A 26 -9.02 8.24 6.10
N PHE A 27 -7.88 7.70 5.64
CA PHE A 27 -7.79 6.35 5.09
C PHE A 27 -7.67 5.25 6.15
N PHE A 28 -7.43 5.61 7.42
CA PHE A 28 -7.11 4.68 8.51
C PHE A 28 -8.06 4.87 9.71
N TRP A 29 -9.37 4.86 9.44
CA TRP A 29 -10.40 4.89 10.48
C TRP A 29 -10.27 3.74 11.49
N ASP A 30 -9.64 2.64 11.08
CA ASP A 30 -9.42 1.43 11.86
C ASP A 30 -8.12 1.45 12.69
N CYS A 31 -7.39 2.57 12.71
CA CYS A 31 -6.16 2.76 13.49
C CYS A 31 -6.29 3.98 14.43
N PRO A 32 -7.03 3.84 15.55
CA PRO A 32 -7.33 4.97 16.45
C PRO A 32 -6.08 5.58 17.10
N ASP A 33 -5.06 4.76 17.39
CA ASP A 33 -3.79 5.22 17.97
C ASP A 33 -2.91 5.98 16.97
N GLY A 34 -3.34 6.08 15.70
CA GLY A 34 -2.60 6.75 14.65
C GLY A 34 -1.32 6.02 14.22
N ASN A 35 -1.15 4.76 14.62
CA ASN A 35 -0.03 3.92 14.23
C ASN A 35 -0.50 2.80 13.30
N VAL A 36 0.34 2.44 12.34
CA VAL A 36 0.08 1.37 11.38
C VAL A 36 1.39 0.77 10.92
N TYR A 37 1.38 -0.48 10.46
CA TYR A 37 2.55 -1.05 9.83
C TYR A 37 2.73 -0.56 8.39
N VAL A 38 3.99 -0.47 7.94
CA VAL A 38 4.40 0.08 6.62
C VAL A 38 3.60 -0.52 5.48
N GLU A 39 3.43 -1.83 5.43
CA GLU A 39 2.73 -2.49 4.32
C GLU A 39 1.25 -2.12 4.24
N LYS A 40 0.53 -2.02 5.36
CA LYS A 40 -0.86 -1.53 5.36
C LYS A 40 -0.94 -0.06 5.04
N PHE A 41 0.04 0.73 5.45
CA PHE A 41 0.13 2.13 5.06
C PHE A 41 0.22 2.30 3.55
N ILE A 42 1.17 1.59 2.94
CA ILE A 42 1.38 1.54 1.49
C ILE A 42 0.12 1.03 0.80
N LEU A 43 -0.39 -0.14 1.20
CA LEU A 43 -1.56 -0.78 0.58
C LEU A 43 -2.78 0.16 0.57
N ARG A 44 -3.05 0.86 1.67
CA ARG A 44 -4.15 1.84 1.73
C ARG A 44 -3.95 2.99 0.76
N ILE A 45 -2.75 3.59 0.71
CA ILE A 45 -2.48 4.71 -0.19
C ILE A 45 -2.52 4.27 -1.64
N LEU A 46 -2.00 3.09 -1.99
CA LEU A 46 -2.08 2.57 -3.36
C LEU A 46 -3.53 2.30 -3.83
N ASN A 47 -4.44 2.00 -2.91
CA ASN A 47 -5.85 1.76 -3.23
C ASN A 47 -6.69 3.05 -3.27
N TYR A 48 -6.46 3.98 -2.35
CA TYR A 48 -7.34 5.13 -2.11
C TYR A 48 -6.71 6.50 -2.36
N GLY A 49 -5.37 6.59 -2.35
CA GLY A 49 -4.65 7.84 -2.57
C GLY A 49 -4.69 8.30 -4.03
N ASP A 50 -4.42 9.58 -4.22
CA ASP A 50 -4.24 10.15 -5.56
C ASP A 50 -2.81 9.94 -6.10
N PHE A 51 -2.54 10.49 -7.27
CA PHE A 51 -1.23 10.35 -7.91
C PHE A 51 -0.08 10.94 -7.08
N GLU A 52 -0.29 12.09 -6.44
CA GLU A 52 0.75 12.75 -5.64
C GLU A 52 1.02 12.00 -4.33
N ASP A 53 -0.02 11.41 -3.75
CA ASP A 53 0.11 10.54 -2.59
C ASP A 53 0.92 9.28 -2.91
N ILE A 54 0.64 8.63 -4.04
CA ILE A 54 1.37 7.46 -4.53
C ILE A 54 2.82 7.82 -4.84
N LYS A 55 3.06 8.97 -5.47
CA LYS A 55 4.40 9.46 -5.78
C LYS A 55 5.21 9.77 -4.52
N TYR A 56 4.58 10.39 -3.51
CA TYR A 56 5.21 10.57 -2.21
C TYR A 56 5.57 9.24 -1.57
N LEU A 57 4.66 8.27 -1.63
CA LEU A 57 4.86 6.96 -1.05
C LEU A 57 6.08 6.28 -1.68
N TYR A 58 6.15 6.27 -3.01
CA TYR A 58 7.27 5.70 -3.76
C TYR A 58 8.60 6.36 -3.39
N LYS A 59 8.64 7.70 -3.28
CA LYS A 59 9.86 8.40 -2.85
C LYS A 59 10.32 8.05 -1.44
N LYS A 60 9.38 7.69 -0.55
CA LYS A 60 9.68 7.43 0.86
C LYS A 60 10.01 5.96 1.13
N TYR A 61 9.36 5.05 0.42
CA TYR A 61 9.45 3.60 0.59
C TYR A 61 9.53 2.92 -0.79
N PRO A 62 10.58 3.15 -1.60
CA PRO A 62 10.59 2.73 -3.00
C PRO A 62 10.48 1.20 -3.16
N ASP A 63 11.26 0.45 -2.40
CA ASP A 63 11.31 -1.01 -2.49
C ASP A 63 10.05 -1.65 -1.92
N GLU A 64 9.57 -1.19 -0.76
CA GLU A 64 8.35 -1.69 -0.15
C GLU A 64 7.12 -1.34 -1.00
N THR A 65 7.10 -0.14 -1.59
CA THR A 65 6.02 0.28 -2.50
C THR A 65 6.00 -0.59 -3.75
N ASN A 66 7.17 -0.87 -4.34
CA ASN A 66 7.27 -1.78 -5.48
C ASN A 66 6.77 -3.19 -5.10
N TYR A 67 7.25 -3.73 -3.99
CA TYR A 67 6.81 -5.04 -3.50
C TYR A 67 5.29 -5.11 -3.34
N VAL A 68 4.69 -4.19 -2.59
CA VAL A 68 3.25 -4.21 -2.30
C VAL A 68 2.43 -4.01 -3.58
N ALA A 69 2.86 -3.15 -4.50
CA ALA A 69 2.17 -2.92 -5.76
C ALA A 69 2.03 -4.19 -6.60
N PHE A 70 3.02 -5.09 -6.58
CA PHE A 70 2.98 -6.33 -7.36
C PHE A 70 2.55 -7.56 -6.55
N ARG A 71 2.59 -7.49 -5.22
CA ARG A 71 2.14 -8.56 -4.34
C ARG A 71 0.62 -8.68 -4.27
N TYR A 72 -0.09 -7.53 -4.29
CA TYR A 72 -1.53 -7.47 -4.08
C TYR A 72 -2.29 -7.36 -5.42
N PRO A 73 -3.21 -8.29 -5.72
CA PRO A 73 -3.94 -8.32 -6.99
C PRO A 73 -4.89 -7.14 -7.16
N GLU A 74 -5.45 -6.60 -6.07
CA GLU A 74 -6.46 -5.53 -6.07
C GLU A 74 -5.90 -4.16 -6.51
N ILE A 75 -4.57 -3.98 -6.51
CA ILE A 75 -3.96 -2.71 -6.91
C ILE A 75 -4.26 -2.43 -8.38
N LYS A 76 -4.74 -1.21 -8.66
CA LYS A 76 -5.11 -0.77 -10.00
C LYS A 76 -3.92 -0.84 -10.97
N ARG A 77 -4.16 -1.30 -12.20
CA ARG A 77 -3.11 -1.42 -13.24
C ARG A 77 -2.37 -0.11 -13.51
N GLY A 78 -3.06 1.03 -13.50
CA GLY A 78 -2.44 2.34 -13.69
C GLY A 78 -1.44 2.71 -12.58
N VAL A 79 -1.72 2.30 -11.34
CA VAL A 79 -0.80 2.49 -10.20
C VAL A 79 0.45 1.62 -10.39
N LYS A 80 0.26 0.34 -10.75
CA LYS A 80 1.37 -0.58 -11.05
C LYS A 80 2.27 -0.05 -12.17
N PHE A 81 1.68 0.54 -13.22
CA PHE A 81 2.43 1.12 -14.33
C PHE A 81 3.39 2.22 -13.86
N TRP A 82 2.91 3.19 -13.07
CA TRP A 82 3.76 4.27 -12.58
C TRP A 82 4.89 3.79 -11.68
N ILE A 83 4.58 2.86 -10.77
CA ILE A 83 5.58 2.28 -9.86
C ILE A 83 6.65 1.50 -10.63
N LYS A 84 6.25 0.74 -11.66
CA LYS A 84 7.20 0.05 -12.57
C LYS A 84 8.09 1.05 -13.30
N LEU A 85 7.48 2.08 -13.88
CA LEU A 85 8.18 3.10 -14.66
C LEU A 85 9.20 3.87 -13.80
N TRP A 86 8.87 4.16 -12.55
CA TRP A 86 9.82 4.81 -11.64
C TRP A 86 10.96 3.88 -11.25
N LYS A 87 10.68 2.59 -11.01
CA LYS A 87 11.71 1.60 -10.67
C LYS A 87 12.68 1.32 -11.81
N GLU A 88 12.22 1.40 -13.06
CA GLU A 88 13.06 1.23 -14.25
C GLU A 88 13.95 2.46 -14.56
N LYS A 89 13.69 3.60 -13.93
CA LYS A 89 14.44 4.86 -14.12
C LYS A 89 15.45 5.16 -13.01
N GLU A 90 15.47 4.36 -11.94
CA GLU A 90 16.52 4.36 -10.91
C GLU A 90 17.73 3.53 -11.38
#